data_AF-A0A2I2ZGV7-F1
#
_entry.id   AF-A0A2I2ZGV7-F1
#
_cell.length_a   1.000
_cell.length_b   1.000
_cell.length_c   1.000
_cell.angle_alpha   90.00
_cell.angle_beta   90.00
_cell.angle_gamma   90.00
#
_symmetry.space_group_name_H-M   'P 1'
#
loop_
_entity.id
_entity.type
_entity.pdbx_description
1 polymer ?
#
loop_
_entity_poly.entity_id
_entity_poly.type
_entity_poly.pdbx_seq_one_letter_code
_entity_poly.pdbx_strand_id
1 'polypeptide(L)'
;MLGKATCRCASGFTGEDCQYSTSHPCFVSRPCLNGGTCHMLSRDTYECTCQVGFTGKECQWTDACLSHPCANGSTCTTVANQFSCKCLTGFTGQKCETDVNECDIPGHCQHGGTCLNLPGSYQCQCPQGFTGQYCDSLYVPCAPSPCVNGGTCRQTGDFTFECNCLPGSHNLNQMTSALDKYIEGNLKRIQNNR
;
A
#
# COMPACT_ATOMS: atom_id res chain seq x y z
N MET A 1 -29.56 -40.47 30.00
CA MET A 1 -28.13 -40.16 29.84
C MET A 1 -27.66 -40.86 28.59
N LEU A 2 -27.45 -40.13 27.48
CA LEU A 2 -27.01 -40.76 26.23
C LEU A 2 -25.53 -41.12 26.33
N GLY A 3 -25.21 -42.42 26.27
CA GLY A 3 -23.83 -42.88 26.16
C GLY A 3 -23.26 -42.49 24.81
N LYS A 4 -22.12 -41.77 24.79
CA LYS A 4 -21.34 -41.60 23.55
C LYS A 4 -20.83 -42.97 23.11
N ALA A 5 -21.14 -43.37 21.88
CA ALA A 5 -20.54 -44.55 21.28
C ALA A 5 -19.03 -44.32 21.11
N THR A 6 -18.21 -45.26 21.57
CA THR A 6 -16.75 -45.24 21.39
C THR A 6 -16.37 -46.25 20.33
N CYS A 7 -15.68 -45.81 19.28
CA CYS A 7 -15.21 -46.70 18.21
C CYS A 7 -13.96 -47.47 18.64
N ARG A 8 -13.84 -48.74 18.19
CA ARG A 8 -12.60 -49.51 18.28
C ARG A 8 -11.99 -49.58 16.88
N CYS A 9 -10.83 -48.96 16.72
CA CYS A 9 -10.22 -48.82 15.40
C CYS A 9 -9.50 -50.09 14.94
N ALA A 10 -9.58 -50.36 13.63
CA ALA A 10 -8.74 -51.35 12.99
C ALA A 10 -7.26 -50.96 13.11
N SER A 11 -6.37 -51.94 13.03
CA SER A 11 -4.92 -51.70 13.06
C SER A 11 -4.55 -50.65 12.00
N GLY A 12 -3.85 -49.60 12.42
CA GLY A 12 -3.47 -48.51 11.55
C GLY A 12 -4.41 -47.31 11.54
N PHE A 13 -5.48 -47.29 12.35
CA PHE A 13 -6.45 -46.18 12.40
C PHE A 13 -6.63 -45.61 13.81
N THR A 14 -6.99 -44.33 13.91
CA THR A 14 -7.21 -43.58 15.15
C THR A 14 -8.26 -42.46 14.95
N GLY A 15 -8.68 -41.81 16.04
CA GLY A 15 -9.74 -40.79 16.07
C GLY A 15 -11.05 -41.30 16.67
N GLU A 16 -11.98 -40.39 17.00
CA GLU A 16 -13.29 -40.75 17.59
C GLU A 16 -14.11 -41.67 16.69
N ASP A 17 -13.94 -41.56 15.37
CA ASP A 17 -14.63 -42.34 14.34
C ASP A 17 -13.65 -43.21 13.52
N CYS A 18 -12.42 -43.42 14.01
CA CYS A 18 -11.36 -44.16 13.31
C CYS A 18 -11.02 -43.63 11.91
N GLN A 19 -11.20 -42.33 11.69
CA GLN A 19 -11.10 -41.67 10.41
C GLN A 19 -9.65 -41.33 9.99
N TYR A 20 -8.69 -41.36 10.92
CA TYR A 20 -7.30 -40.97 10.66
C TYR A 20 -6.38 -42.19 10.61
N SER A 21 -5.48 -42.22 9.64
CA SER A 21 -4.41 -43.22 9.60
C SER A 21 -3.36 -42.93 10.67
N THR A 22 -2.90 -43.95 11.40
CA THR A 22 -1.75 -43.82 12.31
C THR A 22 -0.44 -43.60 11.55
N SER A 23 -0.42 -43.78 10.23
CA SER A 23 0.72 -43.41 9.38
C SER A 23 0.75 -41.92 9.01
N HIS A 24 -0.25 -41.14 9.43
CA HIS A 24 -0.35 -39.73 9.06
C HIS A 24 0.82 -38.91 9.63
N PRO A 25 1.36 -37.90 8.90
CA PRO A 25 2.50 -37.11 9.35
C PRO A 25 2.38 -36.52 10.77
N CYS A 26 1.21 -36.01 11.17
CA CYS A 26 1.00 -35.47 12.52
C CYS A 26 1.31 -36.47 13.65
N PHE A 27 1.19 -37.79 13.42
CA PHE A 27 1.50 -38.81 14.43
C PHE A 27 2.93 -39.33 14.33
N VAL A 28 3.42 -39.52 13.11
CA VAL A 28 4.72 -40.19 12.88
C VAL A 28 5.87 -39.20 12.95
N SER A 29 5.82 -38.11 12.16
CA SER A 29 6.91 -37.14 12.09
C SER A 29 6.75 -35.99 13.08
N ARG A 30 5.53 -35.74 13.56
CA ARG A 30 5.19 -34.63 14.47
C ARG A 30 5.78 -33.31 13.92
N PRO A 31 5.37 -32.88 12.72
CA PRO A 31 6.11 -31.91 11.92
C PRO A 31 6.08 -30.50 12.51
N CYS A 32 5.06 -30.16 13.31
CA CYS A 32 4.95 -28.83 13.91
C CYS A 32 5.91 -28.67 15.10
N LEU A 33 6.95 -27.87 14.89
CA LEU A 33 7.99 -27.58 15.88
C LEU A 33 7.54 -26.51 16.88
N ASN A 34 8.37 -26.26 17.89
CA ASN A 34 8.21 -25.17 18.87
C ASN A 34 6.83 -25.12 19.54
N GLY A 35 6.25 -26.30 19.83
CA GLY A 35 4.94 -26.41 20.47
C GLY A 35 3.76 -26.08 19.57
N GLY A 36 3.96 -26.06 18.24
CA GLY A 36 2.89 -25.91 17.27
C GLY A 36 1.87 -27.06 17.32
N THR A 37 0.62 -26.75 16.98
CA THR A 37 -0.47 -27.74 16.91
C THR A 37 -0.63 -28.23 15.48
N CYS A 38 -0.63 -29.55 15.29
CA CYS A 38 -0.80 -30.18 13.97
C CYS A 38 -2.27 -30.45 13.68
N HIS A 39 -2.78 -29.88 12.60
CA HIS A 39 -4.13 -30.08 12.09
C HIS A 39 -4.09 -30.97 10.86
N MET A 40 -4.79 -32.10 10.91
CA MET A 40 -4.89 -33.03 9.78
C MET A 40 -5.90 -32.49 8.76
N LEU A 41 -5.46 -32.24 7.52
CA LEU A 41 -6.32 -31.74 6.45
C LEU A 41 -6.81 -32.88 5.54
N SER A 42 -5.97 -33.87 5.27
CA SER A 42 -6.33 -35.07 4.47
C SER A 42 -5.54 -36.30 4.91
N ARG A 43 -5.45 -37.35 4.08
CA ARG A 43 -4.71 -38.59 4.41
C ARG A 43 -3.22 -38.37 4.61
N ASP A 44 -2.62 -37.42 3.90
CA ASP A 44 -1.16 -37.16 3.94
C ASP A 44 -0.81 -35.66 4.08
N THR A 45 -1.82 -34.78 4.11
CA THR A 45 -1.61 -33.33 4.26
C THR A 45 -2.01 -32.83 5.63
N TYR A 46 -1.26 -31.85 6.11
CA TYR A 46 -1.44 -31.23 7.42
C TYR A 46 -1.18 -29.73 7.33
N GLU A 47 -1.63 -29.00 8.36
CA GLU A 47 -1.32 -27.60 8.61
C GLU A 47 -0.88 -27.44 10.06
N CYS A 48 0.08 -26.56 10.31
CA CYS A 48 0.54 -26.24 11.65
C CYS A 48 -0.02 -24.89 12.10
N THR A 49 -0.65 -24.86 13.27
CA THR A 49 -0.91 -23.60 13.98
C THR A 49 0.25 -23.33 14.94
N CYS A 50 0.97 -22.24 14.69
CA CYS A 50 2.15 -21.88 15.46
C CYS A 50 1.80 -21.16 16.76
N GLN A 51 2.64 -21.36 17.78
CA GLN A 51 2.62 -20.56 19.00
C GLN A 51 3.07 -19.13 18.71
N VAL A 52 2.69 -18.20 19.59
CA VAL A 52 3.13 -16.80 19.50
C VAL A 52 4.67 -16.75 19.49
N GLY A 53 5.22 -15.98 18.55
CA GLY A 53 6.68 -15.86 18.37
C GLY A 53 7.30 -16.88 17.42
N PHE A 54 6.51 -17.76 16.81
CA PHE A 54 6.98 -18.70 15.80
C PHE A 54 6.18 -18.61 14.50
N THR A 55 6.84 -18.94 13.39
CA THR A 55 6.27 -18.87 12.04
C THR A 55 6.96 -19.88 11.12
N GLY A 56 6.53 -19.92 9.86
CA GLY A 56 6.90 -20.94 8.88
C GLY A 56 5.94 -22.12 8.86
N LYS A 57 6.01 -22.93 7.79
CA LYS A 57 5.09 -24.05 7.54
C LYS A 57 5.05 -25.08 8.68
N GLU A 58 6.17 -25.28 9.33
CA GLU A 58 6.37 -26.24 10.41
C GLU A 58 6.62 -25.54 11.75
N CYS A 59 6.33 -24.23 11.84
CA CYS A 59 6.62 -23.39 13.01
C CYS A 59 8.10 -23.40 13.40
N GLN A 60 8.97 -23.60 12.42
CA GLN A 60 10.39 -23.84 12.61
C GLN A 60 11.21 -22.55 12.80
N TRP A 61 10.63 -21.39 12.51
CA TRP A 61 11.33 -20.11 12.62
C TRP A 61 10.80 -19.27 13.77
N THR A 62 11.70 -18.64 14.51
CA THR A 62 11.36 -17.53 15.41
C THR A 62 10.92 -16.34 14.57
N ASP A 63 9.78 -15.73 14.91
CA ASP A 63 9.22 -14.62 14.15
C ASP A 63 10.03 -13.33 14.36
N ALA A 64 10.92 -13.04 13.41
CA ALA A 64 11.73 -11.84 13.39
C ALA A 64 10.91 -10.55 13.18
N CYS A 65 9.69 -10.66 12.64
CA CYS A 65 8.82 -9.52 12.37
C CYS A 65 8.13 -8.93 13.61
N LEU A 66 8.16 -9.63 14.76
CA LEU A 66 7.62 -9.11 16.03
C LEU A 66 8.28 -7.81 16.49
N SER A 67 9.52 -7.57 16.06
CA SER A 67 10.25 -6.33 16.35
C SER A 67 9.85 -5.16 15.45
N HIS A 68 8.92 -5.36 14.51
CA HIS A 68 8.52 -4.39 13.48
C HIS A 68 9.71 -3.75 12.74
N PRO A 69 10.58 -4.56 12.11
CA PRO A 69 11.84 -4.05 11.55
C PRO A 69 11.65 -3.21 10.27
N CYS A 70 10.52 -3.34 9.57
CA CYS A 70 10.27 -2.66 8.30
C CYS A 70 9.61 -1.29 8.50
N ALA A 71 10.15 -0.26 7.85
CA ALA A 71 9.68 1.11 7.88
C ALA A 71 8.64 1.41 6.79
N ASN A 72 8.07 2.62 6.84
CA ASN A 72 7.21 3.19 5.79
C ASN A 72 6.00 2.33 5.40
N GLY A 73 5.43 1.59 6.36
CA GLY A 73 4.27 0.72 6.12
C GLY A 73 4.57 -0.52 5.27
N SER A 74 5.85 -0.86 5.09
CA SER A 74 6.29 -1.99 4.27
C SER A 74 5.92 -3.34 4.89
N THR A 75 5.77 -4.37 4.05
CA THR A 75 5.39 -5.71 4.51
C THR A 75 6.61 -6.47 5.05
N CYS A 76 6.50 -7.01 6.26
CA CYS A 76 7.51 -7.88 6.85
C CYS A 76 7.16 -9.36 6.66
N THR A 77 8.14 -10.18 6.29
CA THR A 77 8.04 -11.63 6.36
C THR A 77 9.27 -12.22 7.04
N THR A 78 9.08 -13.33 7.76
CA THR A 78 10.19 -14.08 8.35
C THR A 78 10.58 -15.21 7.43
N VAL A 79 11.87 -15.30 7.09
CA VAL A 79 12.47 -16.39 6.29
C VAL A 79 13.75 -16.84 6.99
N ALA A 80 13.86 -18.13 7.31
CA ALA A 80 15.06 -18.71 7.93
C ALA A 80 15.52 -17.96 9.20
N ASN A 81 14.59 -17.62 10.10
CA ASN A 81 14.82 -16.82 11.32
C ASN A 81 15.28 -15.37 11.09
N GLN A 82 15.22 -14.86 9.85
CA GLN A 82 15.56 -13.48 9.52
C GLN A 82 14.32 -12.75 9.02
N PHE A 83 14.26 -11.43 9.25
CA PHE A 83 13.24 -10.61 8.63
C PHE A 83 13.61 -10.31 7.18
N SER A 84 12.60 -10.18 6.33
CA SER A 84 12.71 -9.69 4.97
C SER A 84 11.62 -8.64 4.78
N CYS A 85 12.02 -7.44 4.37
CA CYS A 85 11.09 -6.34 4.12
C CYS A 85 10.81 -6.24 2.63
N LYS A 86 9.53 -6.30 2.26
CA LYS A 86 9.06 -5.95 0.92
C LYS A 86 8.66 -4.48 0.92
N CYS A 87 9.53 -3.65 0.36
CA CYS A 87 9.33 -2.21 0.30
C CYS A 87 8.15 -1.84 -0.58
N LEU A 88 7.41 -0.81 -0.15
CA LEU A 88 6.48 -0.10 -1.02
C LEU A 88 7.24 0.65 -2.11
N THR A 89 6.57 0.95 -3.22
CA THR A 89 7.13 1.80 -4.28
C THR A 89 7.57 3.14 -3.69
N GLY A 90 8.73 3.64 -4.14
CA GLY A 90 9.33 4.87 -3.62
C GLY A 90 10.23 4.69 -2.39
N PHE A 91 10.36 3.47 -1.86
CA PHE A 91 11.27 3.17 -0.74
C PHE A 91 12.25 2.06 -1.05
N THR A 92 13.42 2.11 -0.41
CA THR A 92 14.52 1.16 -0.55
C THR A 92 15.28 0.98 0.78
N GLY A 93 16.30 0.12 0.77
CA GLY A 93 17.05 -0.28 1.97
C GLY A 93 16.57 -1.61 2.55
N GLN A 94 17.37 -2.21 3.44
CA GLN A 94 17.05 -3.51 4.03
C GLN A 94 15.77 -3.47 4.87
N LYS A 95 15.48 -2.32 5.48
CA LYS A 95 14.30 -2.07 6.30
C LYS A 95 13.31 -1.15 5.60
N CYS A 96 13.50 -0.86 4.31
CA CYS A 96 12.66 0.08 3.55
C CYS A 96 12.63 1.48 4.16
N GLU A 97 13.72 1.88 4.81
CA GLU A 97 13.88 3.13 5.55
C GLU A 97 14.29 4.30 4.67
N THR A 98 14.83 4.02 3.48
CA THR A 98 15.42 5.01 2.60
C THR A 98 14.41 5.41 1.54
N ASP A 99 14.17 6.70 1.43
CA ASP A 99 13.40 7.30 0.34
C ASP A 99 14.16 7.16 -0.99
N VAL A 100 13.46 6.75 -2.04
CA VAL A 100 14.02 6.75 -3.40
C VAL A 100 13.86 8.15 -3.96
N ASN A 101 14.96 8.78 -4.36
CA ASN A 101 14.88 10.06 -5.04
C ASN A 101 14.57 9.85 -6.54
N GLU A 102 13.31 9.92 -6.94
CA GLU A 102 12.95 9.73 -8.35
C GLU A 102 13.50 10.85 -9.25
N CYS A 103 13.86 12.01 -8.69
CA CYS A 103 14.44 13.12 -9.44
C CYS A 103 15.88 12.88 -9.90
N ASP A 104 16.56 11.86 -9.36
CA ASP A 104 17.88 11.44 -9.86
C ASP A 104 17.78 10.74 -11.22
N ILE A 105 16.57 10.32 -11.63
CA ILE A 105 16.31 9.72 -12.94
C ILE A 105 15.77 10.80 -13.89
N PRO A 106 16.47 11.12 -14.98
CA PRO A 106 16.04 12.15 -15.92
C PRO A 106 14.74 11.77 -16.64
N GLY A 107 13.97 12.79 -17.05
CA GLY A 107 12.79 12.62 -17.92
C GLY A 107 11.45 12.44 -17.20
N HIS A 108 11.40 12.55 -15.86
CA HIS A 108 10.16 12.46 -15.09
C HIS A 108 9.24 13.67 -15.29
N CYS A 109 9.81 14.86 -15.50
CA CYS A 109 9.09 16.10 -15.76
C CYS A 109 9.40 16.61 -17.17
N GLN A 110 8.34 16.84 -17.96
CA GLN A 110 8.43 17.28 -19.36
C GLN A 110 8.48 18.81 -19.46
N HIS A 111 8.81 19.29 -20.67
CA HIS A 111 8.80 20.71 -21.04
C HIS A 111 9.58 21.65 -20.10
N GLY A 112 10.64 21.15 -19.47
CA GLY A 112 11.47 21.92 -18.54
C GLY A 112 10.89 22.05 -17.12
N GLY A 113 9.92 21.18 -16.76
CA GLY A 113 9.43 21.09 -15.39
C GLY A 113 10.52 20.73 -14.38
N THR A 114 10.43 21.30 -13.19
CA THR A 114 11.36 21.02 -12.09
C THR A 114 10.84 19.84 -11.28
N CYS A 115 11.67 18.80 -11.10
CA CYS A 115 11.32 17.66 -10.26
C CYS A 115 11.59 18.00 -8.79
N LEU A 116 10.62 17.66 -7.94
CA LEU A 116 10.69 17.77 -6.49
C LEU A 116 10.52 16.38 -5.88
N ASN A 117 11.54 15.93 -5.15
CA ASN A 117 11.49 14.65 -4.45
C ASN A 117 10.60 14.75 -3.20
N LEU A 118 9.80 13.73 -2.94
CA LEU A 118 8.90 13.62 -1.80
C LEU A 118 9.05 12.23 -1.15
N PRO A 119 8.70 12.06 0.13
CA PRO A 119 8.74 10.73 0.74
C PRO A 119 7.85 9.72 0.01
N GLY A 120 8.47 8.71 -0.60
CA GLY A 120 7.85 7.63 -1.36
C GLY A 120 7.31 8.05 -2.74
N SER A 121 7.63 9.25 -3.23
CA SER A 121 7.11 9.75 -4.50
C SER A 121 7.84 11.01 -4.99
N TYR A 122 7.34 11.60 -6.08
CA TYR A 122 7.85 12.87 -6.58
C TYR A 122 6.71 13.73 -7.14
N GLN A 123 7.01 15.00 -7.33
CA GLN A 123 6.12 15.94 -7.98
C GLN A 123 6.86 16.78 -9.00
N CYS A 124 6.22 17.01 -10.15
CA CYS A 124 6.70 17.98 -11.12
C CYS A 124 6.07 19.36 -10.87
N GLN A 125 6.92 20.36 -10.70
CA GLN A 125 6.52 21.76 -10.78
C GLN A 125 6.57 22.19 -12.24
N CYS A 126 5.39 22.43 -12.82
CA CYS A 126 5.28 22.75 -14.23
C CYS A 126 5.61 24.20 -14.53
N PRO A 127 6.28 24.48 -15.67
CA PRO A 127 6.45 25.83 -16.14
C PRO A 127 5.11 26.40 -16.61
N GLN A 128 5.06 27.72 -16.76
CA GLN A 128 3.87 28.41 -17.24
C GLN A 128 3.43 27.86 -18.60
N GLY A 129 2.13 27.60 -18.74
CA GLY A 129 1.55 27.02 -19.95
C GLY A 129 1.52 25.50 -20.00
N PHE A 130 2.03 24.81 -18.99
CA PHE A 130 1.98 23.35 -18.88
C PHE A 130 1.28 22.88 -17.61
N THR A 131 0.71 21.68 -17.67
CA THR A 131 -0.03 21.04 -16.58
C THR A 131 0.07 19.51 -16.69
N GLY A 132 -0.59 18.79 -15.80
CA GLY A 132 -0.49 17.34 -15.67
C GLY A 132 0.58 16.92 -14.66
N GLN A 133 0.54 15.65 -14.26
CA GLN A 133 1.48 15.09 -13.27
C GLN A 133 2.94 15.16 -13.75
N TYR A 134 3.14 15.05 -15.07
CA TYR A 134 4.47 15.06 -15.70
C TYR A 134 4.73 16.33 -16.50
N CYS A 135 3.89 17.37 -16.37
CA CYS A 135 3.97 18.60 -17.17
C CYS A 135 3.91 18.34 -18.69
N ASP A 136 3.20 17.30 -19.11
CA ASP A 136 3.08 16.82 -20.48
C ASP A 136 1.91 17.47 -21.23
N SER A 137 1.01 18.12 -20.52
CA SER A 137 -0.23 18.67 -21.06
C SER A 137 -0.14 20.20 -21.17
N LEU A 138 -0.69 20.78 -22.23
CA LEU A 138 -0.81 22.24 -22.35
C LEU A 138 -1.91 22.76 -21.44
N TYR A 139 -1.65 23.87 -20.75
CA TYR A 139 -2.65 24.55 -19.94
C TYR A 139 -3.62 25.33 -20.83
N VAL A 140 -4.92 25.07 -20.66
CA VAL A 140 -5.99 25.78 -21.37
C VAL A 140 -6.91 26.47 -20.35
N PRO A 141 -6.95 27.81 -20.27
CA PRO A 141 -7.58 28.54 -19.17
C PRO A 141 -9.05 28.23 -18.89
N CYS A 142 -9.83 27.80 -19.89
CA CYS A 142 -11.25 27.48 -19.76
C CYS A 142 -11.58 26.01 -20.07
N ALA A 143 -10.59 25.12 -20.11
CA ALA A 143 -10.80 23.70 -20.40
C ALA A 143 -9.96 22.80 -19.47
N PRO A 144 -10.57 22.17 -18.44
CA PRO A 144 -11.98 22.32 -18.03
C PRO A 144 -12.26 23.71 -17.43
N SER A 145 -13.53 24.12 -17.39
CA SER A 145 -13.91 25.42 -16.80
C SER A 145 -13.48 25.49 -15.33
N PRO A 146 -12.62 26.45 -14.94
CA PRO A 146 -12.23 26.67 -13.55
C PRO A 146 -13.32 27.38 -12.74
N CYS A 147 -14.38 27.84 -13.40
CA CYS A 147 -15.48 28.56 -12.77
C CYS A 147 -16.41 27.59 -12.05
N VAL A 148 -16.69 27.86 -10.78
CA VAL A 148 -17.58 27.06 -9.93
C VAL A 148 -19.02 27.56 -10.01
N ASN A 149 -19.97 26.80 -9.47
CA ASN A 149 -21.40 27.18 -9.36
C ASN A 149 -22.07 27.57 -10.69
N GLY A 150 -21.63 26.96 -11.80
CA GLY A 150 -22.19 27.26 -13.13
C GLY A 150 -21.77 28.62 -13.70
N GLY A 151 -20.73 29.27 -13.14
CA GLY A 151 -20.13 30.46 -13.72
C GLY A 151 -19.59 30.20 -15.13
N THR A 152 -19.70 31.19 -16.03
CA THR A 152 -19.20 31.08 -17.40
C THR A 152 -17.75 31.55 -17.47
N CYS A 153 -16.86 30.70 -17.96
CA CYS A 153 -15.44 31.05 -18.15
C CYS A 153 -15.23 31.87 -19.42
N ARG A 154 -14.40 32.91 -19.31
CA ARG A 154 -13.88 33.68 -20.44
C ARG A 154 -12.36 33.73 -20.36
N GLN A 155 -11.67 33.25 -21.40
CA GLN A 155 -10.23 33.41 -21.51
C GLN A 155 -9.88 34.88 -21.77
N THR A 156 -8.94 35.43 -21.01
CA THR A 156 -8.52 36.84 -21.09
C THR A 156 -7.08 37.02 -21.58
N GLY A 157 -6.32 35.93 -21.70
CA GLY A 157 -4.94 35.90 -22.19
C GLY A 157 -4.44 34.46 -22.33
N ASP A 158 -3.18 34.27 -22.71
CA ASP A 158 -2.60 32.94 -22.99
C ASP A 158 -2.78 31.96 -21.82
N PHE A 159 -2.65 32.46 -20.59
CA PHE A 159 -2.76 31.67 -19.37
C PHE A 159 -3.75 32.25 -18.34
N THR A 160 -4.53 33.26 -18.73
CA THR A 160 -5.45 33.97 -17.82
C THR A 160 -6.91 33.78 -18.23
N PHE A 161 -7.79 33.77 -17.24
CA PHE A 161 -9.23 33.67 -17.43
C PHE A 161 -9.96 34.55 -16.41
N GLU A 162 -11.24 34.76 -16.70
CA GLU A 162 -12.21 35.42 -15.83
C GLU A 162 -13.48 34.58 -15.73
N CYS A 163 -14.13 34.57 -14.57
CA CYS A 163 -15.38 33.88 -14.34
C CYS A 163 -16.54 34.88 -14.22
N ASN A 164 -17.50 34.77 -15.14
CA ASN A 164 -18.75 35.52 -15.07
C ASN A 164 -19.75 34.74 -14.23
N CYS A 165 -20.04 35.25 -13.03
CA CYS A 165 -20.95 34.63 -12.06
C CYS A 165 -22.42 34.93 -12.40
N LEU A 166 -23.32 34.01 -12.03
CA LEU A 166 -24.76 34.22 -12.12
C LEU A 166 -25.23 35.24 -11.05
N PRO A 167 -26.29 36.02 -11.30
CA PRO A 167 -26.84 36.96 -10.33
C PRO A 167 -27.15 36.26 -9.00
N GLY A 168 -26.61 36.76 -7.89
CA GLY A 168 -26.75 36.17 -6.56
C GLY A 168 -25.62 35.22 -6.13
N SER A 169 -24.70 34.85 -7.02
CA SER A 169 -23.47 34.12 -6.70
C SER A 169 -22.28 35.07 -6.47
N HIS A 170 -22.48 36.09 -5.64
CA HIS A 170 -21.42 37.01 -5.25
C HIS A 170 -20.59 36.41 -4.10
N ASN A 171 -19.68 35.50 -4.41
CA ASN A 171 -18.44 35.45 -3.64
C ASN A 171 -17.46 36.43 -4.27
N LEU A 172 -17.44 37.63 -3.70
CA LEU A 172 -16.39 38.63 -3.91
C LEU A 172 -15.07 37.98 -3.45
N ASN A 173 -14.10 37.84 -4.35
CA ASN A 173 -12.77 37.23 -4.17
C ASN A 173 -12.66 35.74 -4.52
N GLN A 174 -12.50 35.47 -5.81
CA GLN A 174 -11.44 34.60 -6.30
C GLN A 174 -10.96 35.10 -7.68
N MET A 175 -10.70 36.42 -7.77
CA MET A 175 -9.71 36.96 -8.70
C MET A 175 -8.33 36.59 -8.16
N THR A 176 -7.99 35.32 -8.21
CA THR A 176 -6.62 34.88 -7.99
C THR A 176 -6.30 34.12 -9.26
N SER A 177 -5.26 34.58 -9.94
CA SER A 177 -4.76 33.96 -11.15
C SER A 177 -4.72 32.43 -10.99
N ALA A 178 -4.88 31.68 -12.08
CA ALA A 178 -4.66 30.23 -12.06
C ALA A 178 -3.35 29.84 -11.36
N LEU A 179 -2.36 30.74 -11.44
CA LEU A 179 -1.06 30.65 -10.78
C LEU A 179 -1.18 30.60 -9.26
N ASP A 180 -2.02 31.42 -8.62
CA ASP A 180 -2.17 31.45 -7.16
C ASP A 180 -2.87 30.21 -6.61
N LYS A 181 -3.89 29.68 -7.29
CA LYS A 181 -4.54 28.42 -6.88
C LYS A 181 -3.69 27.19 -7.21
N TYR A 182 -2.90 27.23 -8.29
CA TYR A 182 -1.95 26.18 -8.63
C TYR A 182 -0.77 26.17 -7.64
N ILE A 183 -0.22 27.34 -7.29
CA ILE A 183 0.82 27.50 -6.26
C ILE A 183 0.28 27.15 -4.87
N GLU A 184 -0.91 27.63 -4.47
CA GLU A 184 -1.53 27.27 -3.19
C GLU A 184 -1.94 25.80 -3.12
N GLY A 185 -2.43 25.20 -4.21
CA GLY A 185 -2.77 23.77 -4.26
C GLY A 185 -1.53 22.88 -4.11
N ASN A 186 -0.41 23.30 -4.70
CA ASN A 186 0.89 22.65 -4.52
C ASN A 186 1.46 22.89 -3.11
N LEU A 187 1.36 24.10 -2.56
CA LEU A 187 1.80 24.42 -1.18
C LEU A 187 0.95 23.75 -0.09
N LYS A 188 -0.38 23.65 -0.27
CA LYS A 188 -1.28 23.00 0.68
C LYS A 188 -1.12 21.48 0.69
N ARG A 189 -0.74 20.86 -0.43
CA ARG A 189 -0.34 19.44 -0.46
C ARG A 189 0.98 19.17 0.29
N ILE A 190 1.89 20.14 0.30
CA ILE A 190 3.16 20.05 1.05
C ILE A 190 2.93 20.20 2.58
N GLN A 191 1.91 20.96 3.02
CA GLN A 191 1.67 21.18 4.46
C GLN A 191 0.71 20.17 5.13
N ASN A 192 -0.07 19.40 4.37
CA ASN A 192 -1.02 18.41 4.93
C ASN A 192 -0.45 16.99 5.09
N ASN A 193 0.85 16.79 4.83
CA ASN A 193 1.59 15.54 5.06
C ASN A 193 2.68 15.73 6.13
N ARG A 194 2.41 16.54 7.15
CA ARG A 194 3.23 16.65 8.36
C ARG A 194 2.51 16.05 9.55
#